data_AF-A0A925KNX8-F1
#
_entry.id   AF-A0A925KNX8-F1
#
_cell.length_a   1.000
_cell.length_b   1.000
_cell.length_c   1.000
_cell.angle_alpha   90.00
_cell.angle_beta   90.00
_cell.angle_gamma   90.00
#
_symmetry.space_group_name_H-M   'P 1'
#
loop_
_entity.id
_entity.type
_entity.pdbx_description
1 polymer ?
#
loop_
_entity_poly.entity_id
_entity_poly.type
_entity_poly.pdbx_seq_one_letter_code
_entity_poly.pdbx_strand_id
1 'polypeptide(L)'
;GAPDLAVEVVSPSDTSTEVEEKVIDWLDAGTRMVIVVNPRKRSVSVYRGLAAKLLTENDTLSGEEVIPGWSVPVKDLFTLFGER
;
A
#
# COMPACT_ATOMS: atom_id res chain seq x y z
N GLY A 1 0.59 1.05 20.49
CA GLY A 1 -0.07 2.02 19.60
C GLY A 1 0.01 1.49 18.20
N ALA A 2 -0.88 1.94 17.30
CA ALA A 2 -0.75 1.64 15.88
C ALA A 2 0.56 2.22 15.31
N PRO A 3 1.11 1.61 14.24
CA PRO A 3 2.24 2.20 13.52
C PRO A 3 1.81 3.46 12.77
N ASP A 4 2.76 4.35 12.46
CA ASP A 4 2.48 5.49 11.57
C ASP A 4 2.18 5.05 10.12
N LEU A 5 2.79 3.94 9.66
CA LEU A 5 2.59 3.32 8.35
C LEU A 5 2.36 1.80 8.51
N ALA A 6 1.33 1.27 7.84
CA ALA A 6 1.13 -0.15 7.60
C ALA A 6 1.21 -0.47 6.10
N VAL A 7 1.77 -1.63 5.76
CA VAL A 7 1.85 -2.11 4.37
C VAL A 7 1.21 -3.49 4.30
N GLU A 8 0.25 -3.65 3.38
CA GLU A 8 -0.38 -4.92 3.04
C GLU A 8 -0.01 -5.30 1.61
N VAL A 9 0.44 -6.54 1.41
CA VAL A 9 0.75 -7.08 0.08
C VAL A 9 -0.29 -8.15 -0.23
N VAL A 10 -1.16 -7.85 -1.21
CA VAL A 10 -2.28 -8.72 -1.58
C VAL A 10 -1.77 -10.07 -2.06
N SER A 11 -2.20 -11.14 -1.39
CA SER A 11 -1.91 -12.51 -1.77
C SER A 11 -2.87 -13.01 -2.86
N PRO A 12 -2.51 -14.06 -3.63
CA PRO A 12 -3.42 -14.64 -4.62
C PRO A 12 -4.74 -15.19 -4.03
N SER A 13 -4.75 -15.55 -2.74
CA SER A 13 -5.92 -16.09 -2.04
C SER A 13 -6.77 -15.03 -1.35
N ASP A 14 -6.26 -13.81 -1.20
CA ASP A 14 -7.00 -12.76 -0.50
C ASP A 14 -8.20 -12.29 -1.35
N THR A 15 -9.32 -12.11 -0.67
CA THR A 15 -10.46 -11.39 -1.23
C THR A 15 -10.27 -9.88 -1.08
N SER A 16 -10.97 -9.10 -1.91
CA SER A 16 -10.96 -7.64 -1.76
C SER A 16 -11.49 -7.21 -0.40
N THR A 17 -12.51 -7.91 0.12
CA THR A 17 -13.13 -7.60 1.41
C THR A 17 -12.17 -7.81 2.56
N GLU A 18 -11.43 -8.93 2.62
CA GLU A 18 -10.44 -9.17 3.69
C GLU A 18 -9.34 -8.11 3.72
N VAL A 19 -8.90 -7.65 2.54
CA VAL A 19 -7.89 -6.58 2.44
C VAL A 19 -8.47 -5.24 2.91
N GLU A 20 -9.70 -4.92 2.52
CA GLU A 20 -10.40 -3.71 2.96
C GLU A 20 -10.64 -3.71 4.47
N GLU A 21 -11.02 -4.85 5.06
CA GLU A 21 -11.18 -5.01 6.51
C GLU A 21 -9.87 -4.72 7.25
N LYS A 22 -8.74 -5.29 6.81
CA LYS A 22 -7.42 -4.98 7.39
C LYS A 22 -7.07 -3.50 7.31
N VAL A 23 -7.35 -2.86 6.16
CA VAL A 23 -7.12 -1.42 5.97
C VAL A 23 -7.91 -0.61 6.98
N ILE A 24 -9.19 -0.93 7.17
CA ILE A 24 -10.06 -0.25 8.15
C ILE A 24 -9.52 -0.47 9.56
N ASP A 25 -9.18 -1.71 9.93
CA ASP A 25 -8.65 -2.03 11.26
C ASP A 25 -7.41 -1.20 11.60
N TRP A 26 -6.47 -1.04 10.65
CA TRP A 26 -5.29 -0.21 10.88
C TRP A 26 -5.61 1.27 11.01
N LEU A 27 -6.50 1.80 10.18
CA LEU A 27 -6.92 3.20 10.23
C LEU A 27 -7.64 3.52 11.53
N ASP A 28 -8.57 2.66 11.96
CA ASP A 28 -9.31 2.79 13.22
C ASP A 28 -8.39 2.69 14.44
N ALA A 29 -7.31 1.90 14.34
CA ALA A 29 -6.28 1.82 15.37
C ALA A 29 -5.36 3.07 15.44
N GLY A 30 -5.48 4.00 14.47
CA GLY A 30 -4.73 5.27 14.42
C GLY A 30 -3.56 5.30 13.44
N THR A 31 -3.48 4.34 12.51
CA THR A 31 -2.45 4.34 11.47
C THR A 31 -2.67 5.51 10.51
N ARG A 32 -1.62 6.29 10.22
CA ARG A 32 -1.72 7.50 9.37
C ARG A 32 -1.60 7.21 7.88
N MET A 33 -0.99 6.07 7.53
CA MET A 33 -0.82 5.60 6.16
C MET A 33 -1.06 4.10 6.06
N VAL A 34 -1.93 3.67 5.15
CA VAL A 34 -1.96 2.26 4.75
C VAL A 34 -1.61 2.16 3.28
N ILE A 35 -0.64 1.32 2.95
CA ILE A 35 -0.23 1.04 1.57
C ILE A 35 -0.66 -0.38 1.24
N VAL A 36 -1.52 -0.54 0.24
CA VAL A 36 -1.91 -1.86 -0.29
C VAL A 36 -1.21 -2.06 -1.62
N VAL A 37 -0.27 -3.00 -1.68
CA VAL A 37 0.42 -3.40 -2.91
C VAL A 37 -0.34 -4.56 -3.54
N ASN A 38 -0.73 -4.42 -4.81
CA ASN A 38 -1.34 -5.50 -5.58
C ASN A 38 -0.38 -6.00 -6.67
N PRO A 39 0.35 -7.11 -6.45
CA PRO A 39 1.30 -7.64 -7.43
C PRO A 39 0.66 -8.05 -8.75
N ARG A 40 -0.57 -8.60 -8.73
CA ARG A 40 -1.26 -9.05 -9.95
C ARG A 40 -1.65 -7.89 -10.86
N LYS A 41 -2.08 -6.77 -10.27
CA LYS A 41 -2.43 -5.53 -10.99
C LYS A 41 -1.24 -4.60 -11.19
N ARG A 42 -0.10 -4.89 -10.57
CA ARG A 42 1.11 -4.05 -10.54
C ARG A 42 0.76 -2.60 -10.16
N SER A 43 0.00 -2.47 -9.07
CA SER A 43 -0.53 -1.19 -8.60
C SER A 43 -0.38 -1.07 -7.09
N VAL A 44 -0.45 0.17 -6.59
CA VAL A 44 -0.41 0.48 -5.17
C VAL A 44 -1.58 1.39 -4.81
N SER A 45 -2.39 1.02 -3.81
CA SER A 45 -3.37 1.92 -3.22
C SER A 45 -2.80 2.54 -1.95
N VAL A 46 -2.88 3.85 -1.82
CA VAL A 46 -2.43 4.61 -0.65
C VAL A 46 -3.64 5.19 0.06
N TYR A 47 -3.85 4.82 1.32
CA TYR A 47 -4.97 5.26 2.14
C TYR A 47 -4.53 6.32 3.15
N ARG A 48 -5.33 7.39 3.23
CA ARG A 48 -5.27 8.51 4.19
C ARG A 48 -6.64 8.65 4.82
N GLY A 49 -6.86 8.02 5.96
CA GLY A 49 -8.23 7.74 6.42
C GLY A 49 -8.98 6.92 5.36
N LEU A 50 -10.26 7.22 5.15
CA LEU A 50 -11.12 6.48 4.20
C LEU A 50 -10.88 6.84 2.71
N ALA A 51 -10.04 7.82 2.42
CA ALA A 51 -9.71 8.19 1.04
C ALA A 51 -8.51 7.36 0.53
N ALA A 52 -8.66 6.79 -0.67
CA ALA A 52 -7.61 6.02 -1.32
C ALA A 52 -7.14 6.70 -2.62
N LYS A 53 -5.82 6.71 -2.85
CA LYS A 53 -5.21 7.08 -4.13
C LYS A 53 -4.61 5.82 -4.76
N LEU A 54 -5.03 5.51 -5.99
CA LEU A 54 -4.41 4.45 -6.79
C LEU A 54 -3.19 5.01 -7.53
N LEU A 55 -2.08 4.30 -7.42
CA LEU A 55 -0.85 4.51 -8.16
C LEU A 55 -0.59 3.32 -9.08
N THR A 56 -0.23 3.62 -10.32
CA THR A 56 0.17 2.66 -11.35
C THR A 56 1.69 2.59 -11.44
N GLU A 57 2.22 1.69 -12.26
CA GLU A 57 3.66 1.53 -12.45
C GLU A 57 4.40 2.78 -12.94
N ASN A 58 3.68 3.70 -13.59
CA ASN A 58 4.25 4.95 -14.09
C ASN A 58 4.34 6.03 -13.01
N ASP A 59 3.78 5.78 -11.83
CA ASP A 59 3.74 6.72 -10.73
C ASP A 59 4.90 6.50 -9.75
N THR A 60 5.03 7.44 -8.81
CA THR A 60 5.97 7.36 -7.69
C THR A 60 5.16 7.23 -6.40
N LEU A 61 5.50 6.23 -5.58
CA LEU A 61 5.00 6.09 -4.22
C LEU A 61 5.90 6.93 -3.30
N SER A 62 5.30 7.80 -2.49
CA SER A 62 6.02 8.63 -1.52
C SER A 62 5.47 8.43 -0.12
N GLY A 63 6.33 8.61 0.89
CA GLY A 63 5.95 8.53 2.30
C GLY A 63 5.27 9.80 2.83
N GLU A 64 5.28 10.87 2.04
CA GLU A 64 4.72 12.18 2.37
C GLU A 64 5.19 12.64 3.77
N GLU A 65 4.31 13.18 4.60
CA GLU A 65 4.61 13.60 5.98
C GLU A 65 4.74 12.43 6.98
N VAL A 66 4.43 11.19 6.56
CA VAL A 66 4.54 10.00 7.40
C VAL A 66 5.97 9.46 7.38
N ILE A 67 6.61 9.45 6.22
CA ILE A 67 8.05 9.15 6.06
C ILE A 67 8.69 10.25 5.20
N PRO A 68 9.06 11.38 5.80
CA PRO A 68 9.58 12.53 5.06
C PRO A 68 10.82 12.18 4.24
N GLY A 69 10.82 12.60 2.96
CA GLY A 69 11.94 12.42 2.04
C GLY A 69 12.08 11.02 1.43
N TRP A 70 11.21 10.07 1.81
CA TRP A 70 11.19 8.74 1.19
C TRP A 70 10.24 8.70 -0.02
N SER A 71 10.73 8.12 -1.13
CA SER A 71 9.93 7.82 -2.31
C SER A 71 10.55 6.70 -3.14
N VAL A 72 9.74 5.98 -3.91
CA VAL A 72 10.16 4.93 -4.82
C VAL A 72 9.28 4.90 -6.08
N PRO A 73 9.84 4.74 -7.29
CA PRO A 73 9.03 4.47 -8.48
C PRO A 73 8.22 3.18 -8.28
N VAL A 74 6.92 3.21 -8.57
CA VAL A 74 6.04 2.06 -8.29
C VAL A 74 6.48 0.82 -9.06
N LYS A 75 6.92 0.98 -10.32
CA LYS A 75 7.48 -0.12 -11.13
C LYS A 75 8.60 -0.88 -10.42
N ASP A 76 9.42 -0.21 -9.60
CA ASP A 76 10.60 -0.81 -8.98
C ASP A 76 10.20 -1.82 -7.90
N LEU A 77 9.00 -1.66 -7.29
CA LEU A 77 8.44 -2.61 -6.32
C LEU A 77 8.18 -4.01 -6.92
N PHE A 78 8.04 -4.10 -8.23
CA PHE A 78 7.71 -5.35 -8.93
C PHE A 78 8.92 -5.97 -9.66
N THR A 79 10.10 -5.35 -9.55
CA THR A 79 11.32 -5.81 -10.24
C THR A 79 12.02 -6.98 -9.56
N LEU A 80 11.76 -7.20 -8.27
CA LEU A 80 12.47 -8.18 -7.44
C LEU A 80 11.95 -9.62 -7.55
N PHE A 81 10.90 -9.87 -8.33
CA PHE A 81 10.37 -11.22 -8.58
C PHE A 81 10.49 -11.57 -10.07
N GLY A 82 11.73 -11.54 -10.58
CA GLY A 82 12.07 -12.21 -11.83
C GLY A 82 12.13 -13.72 -11.60
N GLU A 83 11.26 -14.45 -12.31
CA GLU A 83 11.30 -15.89 -12.58
C GLU A 83 11.38 -16.83 -11.35
N ARG A 84 10.20 -17.29 -10.91
CA ARG A 84 10.01 -18.68 -10.46
C ARG A 84 8.76 -19.26 -11.09
#